data_AF-A0A6A7RNE9-F1
#
_entry.id   AF-A0A6A7RNE9-F1
#
_cell.length_a   1.000
_cell.length_b   1.000
_cell.length_c   1.000
_cell.angle_alpha   90.00
_cell.angle_beta   90.00
_cell.angle_gamma   90.00
#
_symmetry.space_group_name_H-M   'P 1'
#
loop_
_entity.id
_entity.type
_entity.pdbx_description
1 polymer ?
#
loop_
_entity_poly.entity_id
_entity_poly.type
_entity_poly.pdbx_seq_one_letter_code
_entity_poly.pdbx_strand_id
1 'polypeptide(L)'
;MTTQVRNDRRTLAISTLSPLHIGCGEVYEPSGFVIHAGLLHVLEPADLSLALSDAEHKRLAALAEQREPVGAIQRFFRDSAARFADLSRQQVMVAEALAREYAEKAGRPTQRDPSGEATYNSFQLARTAFRPVDGTPYLPGSSLKGSIRTAWLNHLNAALPLNSAEKADKRRASQNLEQRLLKYAAGKFENDPFRKLALADAHPAEESTPPPTRVLYAISKKKRPPRADERPSPELKVFLETIPEALPAAFLGEMRFAPGATILWDALCDACNGFYRPQLEEELDHPVLSQRLDHQWRQMISHLLGEELGDLIKARQGFLLRVGRHSGAESVTLGGVRSIKILGARVDGKQQFDFRANSTEKRYASLTRAGDHGLLPFGWLWVDACDAPHRHLSDAVRQRLAAHSRPLREAHQERLLLLEEKAERRAAAAAVLASRKRTEEAAARAEVEARQAHARALAEMSPNRRRVEEFIADFAARAEQLRGNKENANAVCHNAARTLARDAVAWTHEERMAVADAIEQWLPKVVKVELKDERKKLKLSALRAP
;
A
#
# COMPACT_ATOMS: atom_id res chain seq x y z
N MET A 1 23.93 48.04 12.03
CA MET A 1 22.81 47.36 12.73
C MET A 1 22.42 46.15 11.90
N THR A 2 22.88 44.98 12.32
CA THR A 2 22.57 43.68 11.71
C THR A 2 21.09 43.40 11.91
N THR A 3 20.29 43.58 10.87
CA THR A 3 18.87 43.21 10.85
C THR A 3 18.81 41.70 11.07
N GLN A 4 18.48 41.29 12.29
CA GLN A 4 18.25 39.89 12.63
C GLN A 4 17.10 39.41 11.74
N VAL A 5 17.45 38.62 10.73
CA VAL A 5 16.49 38.00 9.83
C VAL A 5 15.66 37.03 10.67
N ARG A 6 14.45 37.47 11.06
CA ARG A 6 13.51 36.63 11.80
C ARG A 6 12.97 35.59 10.81
N ASN A 7 13.66 34.46 10.69
CA ASN A 7 13.09 33.26 10.09
C ASN A 7 11.93 32.83 11.02
N ASP A 8 10.71 33.27 10.72
CA ASP A 8 9.52 32.84 11.44
C ASP A 8 9.17 31.43 10.92
N ARG A 9 9.53 30.43 11.72
CA ARG A 9 9.22 29.02 11.52
C ARG A 9 8.13 28.65 12.52
N ARG A 10 7.04 28.08 12.02
CA ARG A 10 5.91 27.61 12.81
C ARG A 10 5.74 26.11 12.62
N THR A 11 5.82 25.36 13.71
CA THR A 11 5.36 23.97 13.74
C THR A 11 3.85 23.97 13.76
N LEU A 12 3.24 23.13 12.93
CA LEU A 12 1.79 23.01 12.81
C LEU A 12 1.35 21.65 13.34
N ALA A 13 0.37 21.62 14.23
CA ALA A 13 -0.38 20.42 14.56
C ALA A 13 -1.75 20.51 13.86
N ILE A 14 -2.08 19.54 13.02
CA ILE A 14 -3.26 19.58 12.17
C ILE A 14 -4.23 18.50 12.65
N SER A 15 -5.39 18.92 13.12
CA SER A 15 -6.47 18.02 13.54
C SER A 15 -7.53 17.93 12.45
N THR A 16 -8.03 16.72 12.19
CA THR A 16 -9.21 16.58 11.32
C THR A 16 -10.46 16.91 12.11
N LEU A 17 -11.30 17.78 11.57
CA LEU A 17 -12.61 18.07 12.13
C LEU A 17 -13.68 17.23 11.44
N SER A 18 -13.49 16.91 10.16
CA SER A 18 -14.41 16.08 9.38
C SER A 18 -13.66 15.13 8.44
N PRO A 19 -14.32 14.16 7.77
CA PRO A 19 -13.65 13.21 6.90
C PRO A 19 -12.90 13.91 5.77
N LEU A 20 -11.69 13.47 5.51
CA LEU A 20 -10.80 14.10 4.54
C LEU A 20 -10.33 13.10 3.47
N HIS A 21 -10.47 13.50 2.21
CA HIS A 21 -9.90 12.78 1.07
C HIS A 21 -9.07 13.73 0.22
N ILE A 22 -7.76 13.49 0.13
CA ILE A 22 -6.88 14.16 -0.81
C ILE A 22 -6.66 13.22 -1.99
N GLY A 23 -7.18 13.54 -3.17
CA GLY A 23 -7.06 12.64 -4.32
C GLY A 23 -5.61 12.53 -4.81
N CYS A 24 -5.09 11.31 -4.92
CA CYS A 24 -3.79 11.02 -5.53
C CYS A 24 -3.89 10.42 -6.95
N GLY A 25 -5.11 10.17 -7.44
CA GLY A 25 -5.35 9.54 -8.74
C GLY A 25 -5.34 8.00 -8.71
N GLU A 26 -4.89 7.40 -7.60
CA GLU A 26 -4.95 5.96 -7.42
C GLU A 26 -6.30 5.47 -6.89
N VAL A 27 -6.61 4.22 -7.21
CA VAL A 27 -7.80 3.50 -6.73
C VAL A 27 -7.38 2.13 -6.22
N TYR A 28 -8.11 1.60 -5.24
CA TYR A 28 -8.10 0.16 -5.01
C TYR A 28 -8.84 -0.50 -6.18
N GLU A 29 -8.10 -1.24 -7.00
CA GLU A 29 -8.65 -1.98 -8.13
C GLU A 29 -9.37 -3.25 -7.63
N PRO A 30 -10.47 -3.67 -8.25
CA PRO A 30 -11.26 -4.81 -7.77
C PRO A 30 -10.52 -6.16 -7.64
N SER A 31 -9.37 -6.35 -8.30
CA SER A 31 -8.48 -7.52 -8.13
C SER A 31 -7.37 -7.31 -7.09
N GLY A 32 -7.14 -6.07 -6.66
CA GLY A 32 -6.11 -5.68 -5.70
C GLY A 32 -6.59 -5.65 -4.24
N PHE A 33 -7.82 -6.10 -3.97
CA PHE A 33 -8.33 -6.20 -2.60
C PHE A 33 -9.42 -7.26 -2.43
N VAL A 34 -9.63 -7.69 -1.19
CA VAL A 34 -10.86 -8.38 -0.75
C VAL A 34 -11.45 -7.66 0.45
N ILE A 35 -12.79 -7.71 0.60
CA ILE A 35 -13.46 -7.23 1.81
C ILE A 35 -13.85 -8.42 2.66
N HIS A 36 -13.34 -8.48 3.89
CA HIS A 36 -13.61 -9.53 4.86
C HIS A 36 -13.65 -8.95 6.27
N ALA A 37 -14.64 -9.37 7.08
CA ALA A 37 -14.85 -8.89 8.45
C ALA A 37 -14.91 -7.34 8.58
N GLY A 38 -15.55 -6.66 7.63
CA GLY A 38 -15.70 -5.19 7.64
C GLY A 38 -14.43 -4.41 7.28
N LEU A 39 -13.37 -5.10 6.86
CA LEU A 39 -12.10 -4.51 6.45
C LEU A 39 -11.84 -4.80 4.98
N LEU A 40 -11.27 -3.82 4.28
CA LEU A 40 -10.62 -4.00 3.00
C LEU A 40 -9.19 -4.45 3.27
N HIS A 41 -8.80 -5.58 2.68
CA HIS A 41 -7.48 -6.17 2.77
C HIS A 41 -6.79 -5.99 1.43
N VAL A 42 -5.74 -5.18 1.38
CA VAL A 42 -4.97 -4.94 0.16
C VAL A 42 -4.19 -6.20 -0.20
N LEU A 43 -4.27 -6.60 -1.46
CA LEU A 43 -3.57 -7.76 -2.00
C LEU A 43 -2.38 -7.30 -2.83
N GLU A 44 -1.18 -7.55 -2.30
CA GLU A 44 0.05 -7.32 -3.04
C GLU A 44 0.25 -8.40 -4.11
N PRO A 45 0.49 -8.04 -5.40
CA PRO A 45 0.62 -9.01 -6.48
C PRO A 45 1.69 -10.08 -6.22
N ALA A 46 2.81 -9.70 -5.58
CA ALA A 46 3.89 -10.62 -5.25
C ALA A 46 3.47 -11.67 -4.21
N ASP A 47 2.82 -11.24 -3.12
CA ASP A 47 2.34 -12.15 -2.07
C ASP A 47 1.21 -13.04 -2.60
N LEU A 48 0.33 -12.48 -3.43
CA LEU A 48 -0.75 -13.23 -4.07
C LEU A 48 -0.18 -14.32 -4.99
N SER A 49 0.81 -13.99 -5.82
CA SER A 49 1.43 -14.95 -6.74
C SER A 49 2.06 -16.14 -6.01
N LEU A 50 2.72 -15.88 -4.87
CA LEU A 50 3.31 -16.93 -4.03
C LEU A 50 2.26 -17.78 -3.29
N ALA A 51 1.10 -17.21 -2.98
CA ALA A 51 0.04 -17.89 -2.26
C ALA A 51 -0.85 -18.77 -3.16
N LEU A 52 -0.87 -18.50 -4.46
CA LEU A 52 -1.66 -19.26 -5.44
C LEU A 52 -0.91 -20.53 -5.86
N SER A 53 -1.61 -21.65 -5.91
CA SER A 53 -1.11 -22.90 -6.51
C SER A 53 -1.06 -22.83 -8.04
N ASP A 54 -0.26 -23.69 -8.68
CA ASP A 54 -0.22 -23.80 -10.15
C ASP A 54 -1.60 -24.04 -10.78
N ALA A 55 -2.46 -24.81 -10.10
CA ALA A 55 -3.82 -25.06 -10.54
C ALA A 55 -4.69 -23.79 -10.47
N GLU A 56 -4.52 -22.97 -9.43
CA GLU A 56 -5.24 -21.71 -9.28
C GLU A 56 -4.74 -20.63 -10.25
N HIS A 57 -3.43 -20.58 -10.51
CA HIS A 57 -2.86 -19.74 -11.57
C HIS A 57 -3.47 -20.05 -12.92
N LYS A 58 -3.51 -21.35 -13.29
CA LYS A 58 -4.18 -21.81 -14.52
C LYS A 58 -5.67 -21.48 -14.53
N ARG A 59 -6.34 -21.63 -13.39
CA ARG A 59 -7.76 -21.29 -13.24
C ARG A 59 -8.02 -19.80 -13.44
N LEU A 60 -7.21 -18.92 -12.84
CA LEU A 60 -7.32 -17.48 -12.99
C LEU A 60 -7.09 -17.04 -14.44
N ALA A 61 -6.07 -17.61 -15.10
CA ALA A 61 -5.83 -17.38 -16.52
C ALA A 61 -7.05 -17.78 -17.38
N ALA A 62 -7.61 -18.96 -17.13
CA ALA A 62 -8.82 -19.41 -17.82
C ALA A 62 -10.05 -18.53 -17.53
N LEU A 63 -10.20 -17.97 -16.32
CA LEU A 63 -11.28 -17.04 -15.99
C LEU A 63 -11.14 -15.71 -16.74
N ALA A 64 -9.92 -15.25 -17.00
CA ALA A 64 -9.64 -14.03 -17.75
C ALA A 64 -10.01 -14.13 -19.24
N GLU A 65 -10.02 -15.34 -19.80
CA GLU A 65 -10.39 -15.62 -21.20
C GLU A 65 -11.91 -15.85 -21.40
N GLN A 66 -12.69 -15.88 -20.32
CA GLN A 66 -14.15 -16.08 -20.41
C GLN A 66 -14.86 -14.85 -21.01
N ARG A 67 -16.10 -15.06 -21.47
CA ARG A 67 -16.97 -13.98 -21.99
C ARG A 67 -17.25 -12.87 -20.96
N GLU A 68 -17.27 -13.20 -19.67
CA GLU A 68 -17.55 -12.25 -18.58
C GLU A 68 -16.43 -12.28 -17.50
N PRO A 69 -15.20 -11.85 -17.83
CA PRO A 69 -14.01 -12.10 -17.02
C PRO A 69 -14.01 -11.31 -15.71
N VAL A 70 -14.48 -10.05 -15.74
CA VAL A 70 -14.59 -9.19 -14.55
C VAL A 70 -15.44 -9.86 -13.47
N GLY A 71 -16.60 -10.40 -13.88
CA GLY A 71 -17.50 -11.08 -12.96
C GLY A 71 -16.86 -12.32 -12.35
N ALA A 72 -16.21 -13.13 -13.19
CA ALA A 72 -15.57 -14.38 -12.79
C ALA A 72 -14.40 -14.16 -11.81
N ILE A 73 -13.54 -13.18 -12.09
CA ILE A 73 -12.39 -12.82 -11.25
C ILE A 73 -12.86 -12.25 -9.90
N GLN A 74 -13.83 -11.33 -9.90
CA GLN A 74 -14.37 -10.78 -8.64
C GLN A 74 -14.97 -11.87 -7.75
N ARG A 75 -15.70 -12.85 -8.33
CA ARG A 75 -16.23 -14.00 -7.57
C ARG A 75 -15.11 -14.84 -6.97
N PHE A 76 -14.07 -15.15 -7.74
CA PHE A 76 -12.93 -15.94 -7.26
C PHE A 76 -12.31 -15.36 -5.99
N PHE A 77 -12.01 -14.05 -5.99
CA PHE A 77 -11.44 -13.37 -4.83
C PHE A 77 -12.42 -13.25 -3.67
N ARG A 78 -13.67 -12.86 -3.95
CA ARG A 78 -14.72 -12.71 -2.92
C ARG A 78 -15.00 -14.02 -2.20
N ASP A 79 -15.14 -15.12 -2.94
CA ASP A 79 -15.53 -16.42 -2.37
C ASP A 79 -14.41 -17.03 -1.52
N SER A 80 -13.16 -16.59 -1.74
CA SER A 80 -11.98 -16.95 -0.93
C SER A 80 -11.47 -15.79 -0.06
N ALA A 81 -12.31 -14.80 0.25
CA ALA A 81 -11.90 -13.55 0.89
C ALA A 81 -11.21 -13.77 2.25
N ALA A 82 -11.67 -14.73 3.06
CA ALA A 82 -11.04 -15.03 4.36
C ALA A 82 -9.57 -15.47 4.20
N ARG A 83 -9.29 -16.36 3.23
CA ARG A 83 -7.94 -16.84 2.93
C ARG A 83 -7.04 -15.71 2.43
N PHE A 84 -7.54 -14.88 1.52
CA PHE A 84 -6.75 -13.79 0.95
C PHE A 84 -6.56 -12.62 1.92
N ALA A 85 -7.51 -12.38 2.82
CA ALA A 85 -7.37 -11.41 3.90
C ALA A 85 -6.15 -11.71 4.79
N ASP A 86 -5.86 -12.99 5.02
CA ASP A 86 -4.68 -13.42 5.77
C ASP A 86 -3.34 -13.17 5.05
N LEU A 87 -3.33 -12.78 3.78
CA LEU A 87 -2.12 -12.36 3.06
C LEU A 87 -1.84 -10.87 3.19
N SER A 88 -2.83 -10.07 3.58
CA SER A 88 -2.68 -8.63 3.55
C SER A 88 -1.70 -8.12 4.60
N ARG A 89 -0.98 -7.06 4.25
CA ARG A 89 -0.16 -6.24 5.15
C ARG A 89 -0.78 -4.87 5.43
N GLN A 90 -1.83 -4.50 4.72
CA GLN A 90 -2.50 -3.21 4.84
C GLN A 90 -4.01 -3.40 4.85
N GLN A 91 -4.65 -2.84 5.87
CA GLN A 91 -6.09 -2.92 6.07
C GLN A 91 -6.72 -1.54 6.17
N VAL A 92 -7.88 -1.38 5.56
CA VAL A 92 -8.67 -0.14 5.60
C VAL A 92 -10.07 -0.47 6.10
N MET A 93 -10.62 0.33 7.01
CA MET A 93 -12.00 0.13 7.47
C MET A 93 -12.99 0.38 6.34
N VAL A 94 -14.05 -0.42 6.25
CA VAL A 94 -15.10 -0.22 5.24
C VAL A 94 -16.43 0.05 5.95
N ALA A 95 -17.18 1.04 5.49
CA ALA A 95 -18.53 1.26 5.95
C ALA A 95 -19.36 -0.03 5.83
N GLU A 96 -20.06 -0.43 6.89
CA GLU A 96 -20.72 -1.74 6.95
C GLU A 96 -21.71 -1.97 5.81
N ALA A 97 -22.47 -0.93 5.42
CA ALA A 97 -23.37 -0.99 4.27
C ALA A 97 -22.63 -1.23 2.94
N LEU A 98 -21.42 -0.69 2.79
CA LEU A 98 -20.57 -0.92 1.62
C LEU A 98 -19.99 -2.34 1.62
N ALA A 99 -19.58 -2.85 2.77
CA ALA A 99 -19.10 -4.22 2.90
C ALA A 99 -20.21 -5.23 2.52
N ARG A 100 -21.46 -5.00 2.98
CA ARG A 100 -22.63 -5.78 2.55
C ARG A 100 -22.89 -5.66 1.05
N GLU A 101 -22.87 -4.45 0.51
CA GLU A 101 -23.06 -4.21 -0.93
C GLU A 101 -22.00 -4.91 -1.78
N TYR A 102 -20.74 -4.96 -1.34
CA TYR A 102 -19.68 -5.71 -1.98
C TYR A 102 -19.95 -7.22 -1.94
N ALA A 103 -20.26 -7.78 -0.77
CA ALA A 103 -20.54 -9.21 -0.63
C ALA A 103 -21.69 -9.66 -1.55
N GLU A 104 -22.75 -8.87 -1.64
CA GLU A 104 -23.93 -9.17 -2.46
C GLU A 104 -23.72 -9.00 -3.96
N LYS A 105 -22.94 -8.00 -4.39
CA LYS A 105 -22.90 -7.57 -5.80
C LYS A 105 -21.56 -7.80 -6.50
N ALA A 106 -20.45 -7.95 -5.79
CA ALA A 106 -19.16 -8.19 -6.42
C ALA A 106 -19.24 -9.48 -7.27
N GLY A 107 -18.90 -9.37 -8.54
CA GLY A 107 -19.00 -10.47 -9.48
C GLY A 107 -20.42 -10.84 -9.91
N ARG A 108 -21.42 -9.97 -9.69
CA ARG A 108 -22.77 -10.13 -10.25
C ARG A 108 -23.06 -8.98 -11.22
N PRO A 109 -23.70 -9.25 -12.37
CA PRO A 109 -24.05 -8.20 -13.32
C PRO A 109 -25.09 -7.26 -12.71
N THR A 110 -24.85 -5.95 -12.78
CA THR A 110 -25.80 -4.92 -12.35
C THR A 110 -26.87 -4.64 -13.39
N GLN A 111 -26.52 -4.80 -14.67
CA GLN A 111 -27.41 -4.64 -15.81
C GLN A 111 -26.95 -5.55 -16.94
N ARG A 112 -27.87 -5.96 -17.81
CA ARG A 112 -27.56 -6.51 -19.12
C ARG A 112 -28.15 -5.60 -20.18
N ASP A 113 -27.37 -5.31 -21.20
CA ASP A 113 -27.84 -4.55 -22.35
C ASP A 113 -28.70 -5.46 -23.28
N PRO A 114 -29.33 -4.91 -24.33
CA PRO A 114 -30.09 -5.72 -25.29
C PRO A 114 -29.24 -6.73 -26.08
N SER A 115 -27.91 -6.55 -26.16
CA SER A 115 -26.98 -7.48 -26.80
C SER A 115 -26.56 -8.64 -25.88
N GLY A 116 -26.94 -8.59 -24.61
CA GLY A 116 -26.64 -9.58 -23.57
C GLY A 116 -25.34 -9.33 -22.82
N GLU A 117 -24.61 -8.25 -23.11
CA GLU A 117 -23.41 -7.83 -22.40
C GLU A 117 -23.73 -7.40 -20.97
N ALA A 118 -22.99 -7.97 -20.03
CA ALA A 118 -23.12 -7.70 -18.61
C ALA A 118 -22.31 -6.47 -18.19
N THR A 119 -22.98 -5.48 -17.62
CA THR A 119 -22.31 -4.40 -16.89
C THR A 119 -22.10 -4.81 -15.44
N TYR A 120 -20.89 -4.62 -14.93
CA TYR A 120 -20.50 -4.93 -13.56
C TYR A 120 -20.20 -3.66 -12.76
N ASN A 121 -20.42 -3.71 -11.45
CA ASN A 121 -19.86 -2.69 -10.57
C ASN A 121 -18.36 -2.96 -10.42
N SER A 122 -17.54 -2.02 -10.90
CA SER A 122 -16.08 -2.12 -10.78
C SER A 122 -15.59 -1.94 -9.35
N PHE A 123 -16.42 -1.41 -8.43
CA PHE A 123 -16.02 -1.10 -7.05
C PHE A 123 -14.67 -0.36 -6.99
N GLN A 124 -14.44 0.60 -7.88
CA GLN A 124 -13.27 1.46 -7.81
C GLN A 124 -13.37 2.35 -6.56
N LEU A 125 -12.50 2.11 -5.59
CA LEU A 125 -12.45 2.86 -4.33
C LEU A 125 -11.29 3.84 -4.43
N ALA A 126 -11.57 5.14 -4.52
CA ALA A 126 -10.50 6.12 -4.68
C ALA A 126 -9.67 6.24 -3.41
N ARG A 127 -8.34 6.15 -3.55
CA ARG A 127 -7.40 6.25 -2.43
C ARG A 127 -7.15 7.71 -2.07
N THR A 128 -6.96 7.97 -0.78
CA THR A 128 -6.45 9.27 -0.32
C THR A 128 -4.92 9.30 -0.44
N ALA A 129 -4.31 10.48 -0.51
CA ALA A 129 -2.86 10.63 -0.56
C ALA A 129 -2.18 9.87 0.58
N PHE A 130 -1.22 9.02 0.22
CA PHE A 130 -0.56 8.08 1.10
C PHE A 130 0.93 7.98 0.73
N ARG A 131 1.75 7.55 1.69
CA ARG A 131 3.17 7.26 1.48
C ARG A 131 3.32 5.87 0.83
N PRO A 132 3.99 5.74 -0.33
CA PRO A 132 4.14 4.45 -1.00
C PRO A 132 4.89 3.39 -0.20
N VAL A 133 5.72 3.79 0.76
CA VAL A 133 6.55 2.87 1.55
C VAL A 133 5.75 2.03 2.55
N ASP A 134 4.74 2.63 3.19
CA ASP A 134 4.03 2.02 4.33
C ASP A 134 2.50 2.17 4.24
N GLY A 135 1.98 2.83 3.20
CA GLY A 135 0.55 3.07 3.05
C GLY A 135 -0.01 4.16 3.96
N THR A 136 0.81 4.81 4.79
CA THR A 136 0.37 5.80 5.77
C THR A 136 -0.16 7.06 5.07
N PRO A 137 -1.34 7.59 5.45
CA PRO A 137 -1.85 8.83 4.86
C PRO A 137 -0.94 10.02 5.18
N TYR A 138 -0.87 11.00 4.28
CA TYR A 138 -0.21 12.28 4.53
C TYR A 138 -1.02 13.43 3.93
N LEU A 139 -0.73 14.66 4.37
CA LEU A 139 -1.34 15.87 3.81
C LEU A 139 -0.32 16.63 2.97
N PRO A 140 -0.51 16.70 1.63
CA PRO A 140 0.34 17.50 0.78
C PRO A 140 0.27 18.99 1.17
N GLY A 141 1.44 19.62 1.35
CA GLY A 141 1.58 21.04 1.60
C GLY A 141 0.99 21.89 0.47
N SER A 142 0.97 21.37 -0.75
CA SER A 142 0.28 22.00 -1.89
C SER A 142 -1.23 22.12 -1.69
N SER A 143 -1.88 21.11 -1.09
CA SER A 143 -3.32 21.13 -0.81
C SER A 143 -3.67 22.15 0.28
N LEU A 144 -2.89 22.16 1.36
CA LEU A 144 -3.02 23.14 2.44
C LEU A 144 -2.75 24.57 1.93
N LYS A 145 -1.66 24.76 1.17
CA LYS A 145 -1.28 26.07 0.59
C LYS A 145 -2.31 26.57 -0.42
N GLY A 146 -2.93 25.68 -1.21
CA GLY A 146 -4.03 26.04 -2.10
C GLY A 146 -5.22 26.63 -1.36
N SER A 147 -5.68 25.97 -0.30
CA SER A 147 -6.79 26.47 0.53
C SER A 147 -6.45 27.77 1.28
N ILE A 148 -5.22 27.93 1.76
CA ILE A 148 -4.74 29.20 2.33
C ILE A 148 -4.74 30.30 1.26
N ARG A 149 -4.26 30.00 0.04
CA ARG A 149 -4.23 30.95 -1.08
C ARG A 149 -5.64 31.41 -1.46
N THR A 150 -6.61 30.50 -1.52
CA THR A 150 -8.01 30.87 -1.78
C THR A 150 -8.55 31.84 -0.73
N ALA A 151 -8.35 31.55 0.56
CA ALA A 151 -8.81 32.44 1.64
C ALA A 151 -8.11 33.80 1.60
N TRP A 152 -6.80 33.82 1.35
CA TRP A 152 -6.02 35.05 1.22
C TRP A 152 -6.49 35.91 0.03
N LEU A 153 -6.68 35.30 -1.14
CA LEU A 153 -7.22 35.99 -2.30
C LEU A 153 -8.63 36.53 -2.04
N ASN A 154 -9.48 35.76 -1.36
CA ASN A 154 -10.82 36.23 -0.96
C ASN A 154 -10.74 37.43 -0.02
N HIS A 155 -9.86 37.38 0.97
CA HIS A 155 -9.59 38.49 1.89
C HIS A 155 -9.13 39.75 1.14
N LEU A 156 -8.18 39.63 0.22
CA LEU A 156 -7.71 40.75 -0.60
C LEU A 156 -8.78 41.30 -1.55
N ASN A 157 -9.64 40.43 -2.09
CA ASN A 157 -10.69 40.85 -3.02
C ASN A 157 -11.84 41.58 -2.31
N ALA A 158 -12.07 41.33 -1.01
CA ALA A 158 -13.12 41.96 -0.22
C ALA A 158 -14.51 41.93 -0.90
N ALA A 159 -14.85 40.79 -1.51
CA ALA A 159 -16.09 40.58 -2.27
C ALA A 159 -16.36 41.56 -3.43
N LEU A 160 -15.33 42.25 -3.93
CA LEU A 160 -15.45 43.13 -5.08
C LEU A 160 -15.72 42.32 -6.37
N PRO A 161 -16.54 42.84 -7.29
CA PRO A 161 -16.75 42.21 -8.59
C PRO A 161 -15.50 42.35 -9.48
N LEU A 162 -15.46 41.59 -10.57
CA LEU A 162 -14.45 41.78 -11.61
C LEU A 162 -14.50 43.21 -12.17
N ASN A 163 -13.33 43.79 -12.41
CA ASN A 163 -13.20 45.08 -13.06
C ASN A 163 -13.50 44.98 -14.58
N SER A 164 -13.58 46.12 -15.27
CA SER A 164 -13.93 46.15 -16.69
C SER A 164 -12.93 45.41 -17.58
N ALA A 165 -11.63 45.47 -17.27
CA ALA A 165 -10.59 44.78 -18.03
C ALA A 165 -10.67 43.26 -17.85
N GLU A 166 -10.91 42.78 -16.63
CA GLU A 166 -11.11 41.37 -16.29
C GLU A 166 -12.39 40.81 -16.94
N LYS A 167 -13.46 41.62 -17.01
CA LYS A 167 -14.70 41.23 -17.69
C LYS A 167 -14.56 41.11 -19.20
N ALA A 168 -13.70 41.93 -19.80
CA ALA A 168 -13.47 41.94 -21.25
C ALA A 168 -12.77 40.66 -21.72
N ASP A 169 -11.77 40.17 -20.98
CA ASP A 169 -11.09 38.89 -21.27
C ASP A 169 -11.59 37.77 -20.35
N LYS A 170 -12.79 37.25 -20.67
CA LYS A 170 -13.40 36.14 -19.91
C LYS A 170 -12.51 34.89 -19.80
N ARG A 171 -11.61 34.66 -20.77
CA ARG A 171 -10.73 33.47 -20.77
C ARG A 171 -9.62 33.61 -19.74
N ARG A 172 -9.12 34.84 -19.51
CA ARG A 172 -8.04 35.12 -18.55
C ARG A 172 -8.50 35.85 -17.29
N ALA A 173 -9.81 36.09 -17.12
CA ALA A 173 -10.37 36.82 -15.98
C ALA A 173 -9.84 36.34 -14.61
N SER A 174 -9.84 35.03 -14.36
CA SER A 174 -9.34 34.46 -13.10
C SER A 174 -7.85 34.71 -12.88
N GLN A 175 -7.06 34.56 -13.95
CA GLN A 175 -5.61 34.78 -13.91
C GLN A 175 -5.28 36.27 -13.70
N ASN A 176 -6.02 37.17 -14.37
CA ASN A 176 -5.84 38.62 -14.25
C ASN A 176 -6.25 39.11 -12.85
N LEU A 177 -7.34 38.57 -12.30
CA LEU A 177 -7.78 38.83 -10.93
C LEU A 177 -6.69 38.44 -9.93
N GLU A 178 -6.16 37.22 -10.04
CA GLU A 178 -5.10 36.72 -9.17
C GLU A 178 -3.84 37.59 -9.23
N GLN A 179 -3.40 37.96 -10.44
CA GLN A 179 -2.26 38.85 -10.67
C GLN A 179 -2.46 40.24 -10.04
N ARG A 180 -3.66 40.82 -10.18
CA ARG A 180 -3.99 42.11 -9.57
C ARG A 180 -3.95 42.02 -8.05
N LEU A 181 -4.61 41.02 -7.47
CA LEU A 181 -4.71 40.87 -6.02
C LEU A 181 -3.34 40.65 -5.39
N LEU A 182 -2.52 39.79 -6.00
CA LEU A 182 -1.18 39.45 -5.49
C LEU A 182 -0.08 40.38 -5.99
N LYS A 183 -0.42 41.37 -6.81
CA LYS A 183 0.47 42.43 -7.33
C LYS A 183 1.70 41.88 -8.05
N TYR A 184 1.52 40.87 -8.90
CA TYR A 184 2.56 40.34 -9.79
C TYR A 184 2.07 40.27 -11.24
N ALA A 185 3.00 40.22 -12.19
CA ALA A 185 2.70 40.15 -13.62
C ALA A 185 2.79 38.72 -14.16
N ALA A 186 2.08 38.42 -15.26
CA ALA A 186 2.18 37.16 -15.97
C ALA A 186 3.66 36.83 -16.31
N GLY A 187 4.09 35.61 -16.01
CA GLY A 187 5.48 35.17 -16.24
C GLY A 187 6.49 35.70 -15.23
N LYS A 188 6.08 36.54 -14.27
CA LYS A 188 6.91 37.06 -13.17
C LYS A 188 6.55 36.41 -11.83
N PHE A 189 6.52 35.08 -11.83
CA PHE A 189 6.15 34.28 -10.65
C PHE A 189 7.14 34.44 -9.49
N GLU A 190 8.36 34.90 -9.77
CA GLU A 190 9.34 35.28 -8.75
C GLU A 190 8.83 36.36 -7.78
N ASN A 191 7.85 37.17 -8.22
CA ASN A 191 7.23 38.26 -7.47
C ASN A 191 5.93 37.84 -6.75
N ASP A 192 5.47 36.59 -6.90
CA ASP A 192 4.31 36.10 -6.14
C ASP A 192 4.66 36.04 -4.64
N PRO A 193 3.91 36.71 -3.75
CA PRO A 193 4.18 36.71 -2.31
C PRO A 193 4.14 35.30 -1.69
N PHE A 194 3.37 34.36 -2.27
CA PHE A 194 3.35 32.96 -1.79
C PHE A 194 4.66 32.21 -2.07
N ARG A 195 5.57 32.74 -2.89
CA ARG A 195 6.93 32.18 -3.04
C ARG A 195 7.72 32.27 -1.73
N LYS A 196 7.41 33.26 -0.88
CA LYS A 196 8.04 33.47 0.43
C LYS A 196 7.33 32.73 1.57
N LEU A 197 6.26 32.00 1.27
CA LEU A 197 5.54 31.15 2.20
C LEU A 197 5.74 29.67 1.82
N ALA A 198 6.65 28.99 2.50
CA ALA A 198 6.87 27.57 2.29
C ALA A 198 6.02 26.76 3.28
N LEU A 199 5.33 25.74 2.77
CA LEU A 199 4.56 24.81 3.58
C LEU A 199 5.01 23.40 3.25
N ALA A 200 5.50 22.68 4.25
CA ALA A 200 5.92 21.30 4.10
C ALA A 200 4.71 20.37 3.99
N ASP A 201 4.91 19.19 3.39
CA ASP A 201 3.97 18.09 3.51
C ASP A 201 3.87 17.69 4.99
N ALA A 202 2.64 17.51 5.47
CA ALA A 202 2.39 17.16 6.87
C ALA A 202 2.20 15.65 6.99
N HIS A 203 2.89 15.06 7.98
CA HIS A 203 2.91 13.63 8.22
C HIS A 203 2.49 13.32 9.66
N PRO A 204 1.98 12.12 9.94
CA PRO A 204 1.84 11.67 11.33
C PRO A 204 3.18 11.73 12.08
N ALA A 205 3.13 11.88 13.40
CA ALA A 205 4.36 11.83 14.20
C ALA A 205 4.99 10.42 14.10
N GLU A 206 6.31 10.35 13.92
CA GLU A 206 7.02 9.08 13.64
C GLU A 206 6.82 8.02 14.72
N GLU A 207 6.75 8.43 15.98
CA GLU A 207 6.59 7.53 17.14
C GLU A 207 5.11 7.28 17.51
N SER A 208 4.17 7.79 16.72
CA SER A 208 2.73 7.67 17.01
C SER A 208 2.04 6.67 16.07
N THR A 209 0.96 6.06 16.55
CA THR A 209 0.07 5.28 15.68
C THR A 209 -0.43 6.18 14.55
N PRO A 210 -0.22 5.81 13.27
CA PRO A 210 -0.68 6.61 12.16
C PRO A 210 -2.20 6.76 12.16
N PRO A 211 -2.77 7.81 11.55
CA PRO A 211 -4.20 7.97 11.40
C PRO A 211 -4.81 6.77 10.65
N PRO A 212 -5.89 6.17 11.15
CA PRO A 212 -6.64 5.19 10.37
C PRO A 212 -7.24 5.83 9.13
N THR A 213 -7.53 5.00 8.13
CA THR A 213 -8.38 5.38 7.00
C THR A 213 -9.65 4.54 6.95
N ARG A 214 -10.69 5.08 6.30
CA ARG A 214 -11.99 4.45 6.15
C ARG A 214 -12.56 4.69 4.76
N VAL A 215 -12.96 3.63 4.08
CA VAL A 215 -13.72 3.68 2.82
C VAL A 215 -15.21 3.84 3.12
N LEU A 216 -15.82 4.86 2.52
CA LEU A 216 -17.22 5.22 2.72
C LEU A 216 -17.87 5.77 1.43
N TYR A 217 -19.16 6.07 1.49
CA TYR A 217 -19.90 6.66 0.39
C TYR A 217 -19.72 8.18 0.37
N ALA A 218 -19.45 8.75 -0.80
CA ALA A 218 -19.59 10.17 -1.08
C ALA A 218 -20.90 10.40 -1.86
N ILE A 219 -21.92 10.92 -1.15
CA ILE A 219 -23.28 11.10 -1.70
C ILE A 219 -23.63 12.58 -1.86
N SER A 220 -24.40 12.92 -2.89
CA SER A 220 -24.87 14.29 -3.13
C SER A 220 -26.22 14.53 -2.46
N LYS A 221 -26.36 15.66 -1.77
CA LYS A 221 -27.64 16.14 -1.21
C LYS A 221 -27.96 17.54 -1.70
N LYS A 222 -29.22 17.76 -2.07
CA LYS A 222 -29.75 19.06 -2.48
C LYS A 222 -29.83 20.00 -1.28
N LYS A 223 -29.47 21.27 -1.48
CA LYS A 223 -29.56 22.34 -0.47
C LYS A 223 -30.98 22.87 -0.26
N ARG A 224 -32.00 22.19 -0.81
CA ARG A 224 -33.41 22.56 -0.73
C ARG A 224 -34.26 21.33 -0.41
N PRO A 225 -35.45 21.47 0.19
CA PRO A 225 -36.36 20.35 0.34
C PRO A 225 -36.76 19.77 -1.04
N PRO A 226 -37.11 18.47 -1.09
CA PRO A 226 -37.72 17.86 -2.28
C PRO A 226 -39.00 18.62 -2.66
N ARG A 227 -39.27 18.78 -3.96
CA ARG A 227 -40.58 19.26 -4.43
C ARG A 227 -41.58 18.09 -4.45
N ALA A 228 -42.87 18.38 -4.31
CA ALA A 228 -43.93 17.36 -4.23
C ALA A 228 -43.90 16.34 -5.39
N ASP A 229 -43.63 16.81 -6.61
CA ASP A 229 -43.61 15.98 -7.83
C ASP A 229 -42.20 15.52 -8.24
N GLU A 230 -41.17 15.83 -7.43
CA GLU A 230 -39.79 15.55 -7.79
C GLU A 230 -39.41 14.11 -7.43
N ARG A 231 -39.24 13.29 -8.47
CA ARG A 231 -38.66 11.96 -8.30
C ARG A 231 -37.27 12.07 -7.68
N PRO A 232 -36.92 11.20 -6.71
CA PRO A 232 -35.57 11.14 -6.18
C PRO A 232 -34.58 10.96 -7.33
N SER A 233 -33.69 11.92 -7.52
CA SER A 233 -32.60 11.76 -8.49
C SER A 233 -31.68 10.65 -7.98
N PRO A 234 -31.22 9.71 -8.83
CA PRO A 234 -30.28 8.69 -8.39
C PRO A 234 -29.02 9.38 -7.88
N GLU A 235 -28.72 9.18 -6.60
CA GLU A 235 -27.54 9.78 -5.99
C GLU A 235 -26.28 9.23 -6.65
N LEU A 236 -25.41 10.13 -7.11
CA LEU A 236 -24.19 9.80 -7.82
C LEU A 236 -23.16 9.28 -6.82
N LYS A 237 -23.10 7.94 -6.70
CA LYS A 237 -22.30 7.23 -5.70
C LYS A 237 -20.85 7.15 -6.14
N VAL A 238 -19.97 7.65 -5.29
CA VAL A 238 -18.52 7.47 -5.40
C VAL A 238 -18.03 6.89 -4.08
N PHE A 239 -17.10 5.96 -4.14
CA PHE A 239 -16.47 5.39 -2.96
C PHE A 239 -15.12 6.07 -2.74
N LEU A 240 -14.90 6.59 -1.53
CA LEU A 240 -13.66 7.27 -1.18
C LEU A 240 -13.08 6.65 0.09
N GLU A 241 -11.79 6.36 0.06
CA GLU A 241 -10.97 6.26 1.25
C GLU A 241 -10.80 7.66 1.86
N THR A 242 -11.04 7.78 3.15
CA THR A 242 -10.96 9.04 3.89
C THR A 242 -10.15 8.86 5.16
N ILE A 243 -9.41 9.90 5.55
CA ILE A 243 -8.95 10.07 6.93
C ILE A 243 -10.18 10.51 7.74
N PRO A 244 -10.58 9.80 8.81
CA PRO A 244 -11.77 10.10 9.58
C PRO A 244 -11.78 11.48 10.25
N GLU A 245 -12.97 11.89 10.64
CA GLU A 245 -13.29 13.02 11.50
C GLU A 245 -12.66 12.92 12.90
N ALA A 246 -12.52 14.08 13.53
CA ALA A 246 -12.13 14.23 14.93
C ALA A 246 -10.81 13.56 15.33
N LEU A 247 -9.82 13.51 14.44
CA LEU A 247 -8.50 13.01 14.79
C LEU A 247 -7.65 14.16 15.34
N PRO A 248 -7.24 14.11 16.62
CA PRO A 248 -6.45 15.15 17.25
C PRO A 248 -5.01 15.11 16.73
N ALA A 249 -4.49 16.27 16.28
CA ALA A 249 -3.10 16.41 15.80
C ALA A 249 -2.66 15.26 14.87
N ALA A 250 -3.56 14.82 13.98
CA ALA A 250 -3.37 13.70 13.07
C ALA A 250 -2.13 13.85 12.17
N PHE A 251 -1.74 15.09 11.89
CA PHE A 251 -0.54 15.41 11.13
C PHE A 251 0.24 16.52 11.79
N LEU A 252 1.57 16.42 11.70
CA LEU A 252 2.52 17.47 12.03
C LEU A 252 3.10 18.01 10.73
N GLY A 253 3.08 19.33 10.61
CA GLY A 253 3.60 20.04 9.46
C GLY A 253 4.44 21.24 9.88
N GLU A 254 4.88 21.99 8.88
CA GLU A 254 5.68 23.18 9.12
C GLU A 254 5.41 24.26 8.09
N MET A 255 5.27 25.49 8.58
CA MET A 255 5.19 26.70 7.78
C MET A 255 6.41 27.58 8.02
N ARG A 256 7.06 28.03 6.94
CA ARG A 256 8.23 28.91 6.98
C ARG A 256 7.93 30.19 6.21
N PHE A 257 8.20 31.32 6.85
CA PHE A 257 8.18 32.63 6.22
C PHE A 257 9.61 33.04 5.88
N ALA A 258 9.89 33.18 4.60
CA ALA A 258 11.21 33.60 4.13
C ALA A 258 11.45 35.10 4.42
N PRO A 259 12.71 35.56 4.43
CA PRO A 259 13.04 36.95 4.69
C PRO A 259 12.34 37.90 3.70
N GLY A 260 11.73 38.96 4.22
CA GLY A 260 10.94 39.90 3.44
C GLY A 260 9.54 39.40 3.03
N ALA A 261 9.04 38.33 3.64
CA ALA A 261 7.65 37.90 3.45
C ALA A 261 6.67 39.02 3.84
N THR A 262 5.75 39.32 2.93
CA THR A 262 4.68 40.32 3.15
C THR A 262 3.44 39.72 3.79
N ILE A 263 3.27 38.41 3.66
CA ILE A 263 2.21 37.63 4.29
C ILE A 263 2.71 37.22 5.67
N LEU A 264 2.02 37.67 6.72
CA LEU A 264 2.35 37.37 8.12
C LEU A 264 1.38 36.34 8.70
N TRP A 265 1.82 35.63 9.75
CA TRP A 265 1.02 34.62 10.45
C TRP A 265 -0.35 35.15 10.89
N ASP A 266 -0.38 36.30 11.58
CA ASP A 266 -1.61 36.89 12.09
C ASP A 266 -2.62 37.22 10.98
N ALA A 267 -2.12 37.77 9.87
CA ALA A 267 -2.93 38.09 8.71
C ALA A 267 -3.46 36.83 8.02
N LEU A 268 -2.69 35.74 8.00
CA LEU A 268 -3.17 34.45 7.51
C LEU A 268 -4.27 33.87 8.40
N CYS A 269 -4.14 33.98 9.72
CA CYS A 269 -5.19 33.57 10.65
C CYS A 269 -6.49 34.34 10.38
N ASP A 270 -6.39 35.66 10.26
CA ASP A 270 -7.55 36.51 9.99
C ASP A 270 -8.19 36.20 8.62
N ALA A 271 -7.39 36.03 7.58
CA ALA A 271 -7.88 35.70 6.25
C ALA A 271 -8.53 34.30 6.17
N CYS A 272 -7.89 33.28 6.76
CA CYS A 272 -8.41 31.92 6.76
C CYS A 272 -9.68 31.81 7.60
N ASN A 273 -9.68 32.30 8.84
CA ASN A 273 -10.85 32.23 9.70
C ASN A 273 -11.99 33.11 9.18
N GLY A 274 -11.70 34.29 8.64
CA GLY A 274 -12.72 35.15 8.00
C GLY A 274 -13.38 34.52 6.76
N PHE A 275 -12.68 33.62 6.06
CA PHE A 275 -13.25 32.90 4.93
C PHE A 275 -13.95 31.60 5.32
N TYR A 276 -13.32 30.79 6.18
CA TYR A 276 -13.74 29.42 6.46
C TYR A 276 -14.71 29.29 7.64
N ARG A 277 -14.59 30.12 8.68
CA ARG A 277 -15.50 30.03 9.84
C ARG A 277 -16.97 30.29 9.46
N PRO A 278 -17.32 31.34 8.72
CA PRO A 278 -18.72 31.58 8.34
C PRO A 278 -19.30 30.44 7.48
N GLN A 279 -18.47 29.81 6.64
CA GLN A 279 -18.90 28.67 5.84
C GLN A 279 -19.16 27.43 6.70
N LEU A 280 -18.36 27.17 7.73
CA LEU A 280 -18.60 26.07 8.65
C LEU A 280 -19.87 26.31 9.48
N GLU A 281 -20.07 27.52 9.99
CA GLU A 281 -21.27 27.92 10.73
C GLU A 281 -22.54 27.80 9.85
N GLU A 282 -22.49 28.29 8.60
CA GLU A 282 -23.60 28.12 7.63
C GLU A 282 -23.91 26.65 7.37
N GLU A 283 -22.91 25.77 7.38
CA GLU A 283 -23.11 24.34 7.19
C GLU A 283 -23.75 23.67 8.40
N LEU A 284 -23.31 24.03 9.61
CA LEU A 284 -23.87 23.51 10.86
C LEU A 284 -25.34 23.90 11.01
N ASP A 285 -25.69 25.12 10.58
CA ASP A 285 -27.04 25.68 10.74
C ASP A 285 -27.85 25.75 9.45
N HIS A 286 -27.39 25.06 8.40
CA HIS A 286 -28.08 25.05 7.11
C HIS A 286 -29.54 24.60 7.29
N PRO A 287 -30.55 25.34 6.81
CA PRO A 287 -31.97 25.13 7.15
C PRO A 287 -32.49 23.73 6.78
N VAL A 288 -31.97 23.14 5.70
CA VAL A 288 -32.36 21.81 5.21
C VAL A 288 -31.39 20.70 5.62
N LEU A 289 -30.08 20.95 5.55
CA LEU A 289 -29.06 19.91 5.63
C LEU A 289 -28.62 19.64 7.06
N SER A 290 -28.72 20.62 7.97
CA SER A 290 -28.30 20.50 9.37
C SER A 290 -28.98 19.33 10.10
N GLN A 291 -30.24 19.03 9.76
CA GLN A 291 -31.02 17.93 10.34
C GLN A 291 -30.53 16.53 9.90
N ARG A 292 -29.77 16.46 8.80
CA ARG A 292 -29.23 15.20 8.27
C ARG A 292 -27.80 14.95 8.71
N LEU A 293 -27.14 15.94 9.31
CA LEU A 293 -25.78 15.81 9.79
C LEU A 293 -25.70 14.81 10.95
N ASP A 294 -24.53 14.24 11.15
CA ASP A 294 -24.26 13.50 12.37
C ASP A 294 -24.42 14.41 13.59
N HIS A 295 -25.27 13.99 14.52
CA HIS A 295 -25.68 14.80 15.66
C HIS A 295 -24.53 15.03 16.65
N GLN A 296 -23.75 13.97 16.95
CA GLN A 296 -22.64 14.06 17.89
C GLN A 296 -21.54 14.96 17.33
N TRP A 297 -21.20 14.78 16.05
CA TRP A 297 -20.26 15.62 15.34
C TRP A 297 -20.72 17.09 15.35
N ARG A 298 -21.97 17.37 14.97
CA ARG A 298 -22.51 18.74 14.92
C ARG A 298 -22.40 19.42 16.28
N GLN A 299 -22.84 18.76 17.35
CA GLN A 299 -22.77 19.30 18.71
C GLN A 299 -21.32 19.57 19.14
N MET A 300 -20.42 18.63 18.88
CA MET A 300 -19.00 18.77 19.21
C MET A 300 -18.37 19.97 18.49
N ILE A 301 -18.58 20.11 17.18
CA ILE A 301 -18.00 21.22 16.41
C ILE A 301 -18.62 22.56 16.82
N SER A 302 -19.94 22.64 16.99
CA SER A 302 -20.60 23.86 17.47
C SER A 302 -20.06 24.32 18.83
N HIS A 303 -19.85 23.38 19.75
CA HIS A 303 -19.27 23.68 21.06
C HIS A 303 -17.82 24.17 20.94
N LEU A 304 -16.96 23.46 20.19
CA LEU A 304 -15.57 23.88 19.97
C LEU A 304 -15.49 25.30 19.39
N LEU A 305 -16.33 25.65 18.41
CA LEU A 305 -16.37 26.97 17.79
C LEU A 305 -16.86 28.08 18.74
N GLY A 306 -17.76 27.72 19.66
CA GLY A 306 -18.27 28.62 20.69
C GLY A 306 -17.29 28.84 21.85
N GLU A 307 -16.42 27.87 22.11
CA GLU A 307 -15.49 27.84 23.24
C GLU A 307 -14.03 27.81 22.76
N GLU A 308 -13.33 26.67 22.88
CA GLU A 308 -11.87 26.62 22.83
C GLU A 308 -11.29 27.02 21.46
N LEU A 309 -11.88 26.56 20.35
CA LEU A 309 -11.48 27.04 19.01
C LEU A 309 -11.86 28.50 18.81
N GLY A 310 -13.00 28.93 19.36
CA GLY A 310 -13.43 30.33 19.31
C GLY A 310 -12.38 31.28 19.88
N ASP A 311 -11.82 30.92 21.03
CA ASP A 311 -10.79 31.72 21.71
C ASP A 311 -9.41 31.60 21.06
N LEU A 312 -9.01 30.42 20.60
CA LEU A 312 -7.78 30.23 19.82
C LEU A 312 -7.80 31.04 18.51
N ILE A 313 -8.96 31.12 17.84
CA ILE A 313 -9.15 31.94 16.64
C ILE A 313 -8.96 33.43 16.97
N LYS A 314 -9.59 33.94 18.04
CA LYS A 314 -9.44 35.35 18.47
C LYS A 314 -7.99 35.68 18.82
N ALA A 315 -7.30 34.73 19.44
CA ALA A 315 -5.89 34.86 19.84
C ALA A 315 -4.90 34.58 18.70
N ARG A 316 -5.38 34.29 17.47
CA ARG A 316 -4.57 33.99 16.28
C ARG A 316 -3.57 32.83 16.49
N GLN A 317 -3.99 31.83 17.25
CA GLN A 317 -3.18 30.64 17.56
C GLN A 317 -3.35 29.51 16.53
N GLY A 318 -4.17 29.75 15.51
CA GLY A 318 -4.45 28.80 14.46
C GLY A 318 -5.59 29.26 13.57
N PHE A 319 -5.95 28.42 12.61
CA PHE A 319 -7.05 28.71 11.70
C PHE A 319 -7.75 27.46 11.16
N LEU A 320 -9.00 27.65 10.78
CA LEU A 320 -9.77 26.66 10.03
C LEU A 320 -9.32 26.62 8.57
N LEU A 321 -9.25 25.42 8.03
CA LEU A 321 -9.15 25.20 6.59
C LEU A 321 -10.21 24.21 6.13
N ARG A 322 -10.52 24.29 4.84
CA ARG A 322 -11.21 23.23 4.13
C ARG A 322 -10.41 22.75 2.94
N VAL A 323 -10.04 21.47 2.93
CA VAL A 323 -9.11 20.91 1.94
C VAL A 323 -9.64 19.61 1.33
N GLY A 324 -9.07 19.22 0.20
CA GLY A 324 -9.37 17.95 -0.46
C GLY A 324 -10.62 17.94 -1.33
N ARG A 325 -10.95 16.75 -1.82
CA ARG A 325 -12.09 16.53 -2.72
C ARG A 325 -13.39 16.76 -1.97
N HIS A 326 -14.38 17.31 -2.66
CA HIS A 326 -15.71 17.59 -2.12
C HIS A 326 -15.75 18.66 -1.00
N SER A 327 -14.71 19.49 -0.92
CA SER A 327 -14.73 20.76 -0.16
C SER A 327 -15.79 21.76 -0.66
N GLY A 328 -16.41 21.52 -1.82
CA GLY A 328 -17.47 22.37 -2.35
C GLY A 328 -16.90 23.53 -3.18
N ALA A 329 -17.67 23.99 -4.15
CA ALA A 329 -17.25 25.07 -5.04
C ALA A 329 -16.98 26.37 -4.26
N GLU A 330 -17.78 26.59 -3.21
CA GLU A 330 -17.72 27.79 -2.38
C GLU A 330 -16.41 27.92 -1.60
N SER A 331 -15.82 26.81 -1.18
CA SER A 331 -14.57 26.80 -0.43
C SER A 331 -13.31 26.83 -1.32
N VAL A 332 -13.45 26.72 -2.64
CA VAL A 332 -12.34 26.76 -3.61
C VAL A 332 -12.42 27.93 -4.59
N THR A 333 -13.38 28.84 -4.39
CA THR A 333 -13.58 30.03 -5.24
C THR A 333 -13.91 31.27 -4.40
N LEU A 334 -13.59 32.44 -4.92
CA LEU A 334 -13.73 33.71 -4.21
C LEU A 334 -15.17 34.23 -4.22
N GLY A 335 -15.63 34.76 -3.09
CA GLY A 335 -16.86 35.53 -3.00
C GLY A 335 -16.83 36.80 -3.87
N GLY A 336 -18.01 37.27 -4.30
CA GLY A 336 -18.17 38.45 -5.16
C GLY A 336 -17.93 38.21 -6.65
N VAL A 337 -17.10 37.23 -7.01
CA VAL A 337 -16.76 36.90 -8.41
C VAL A 337 -17.13 35.47 -8.82
N ARG A 338 -17.58 34.64 -7.87
CA ARG A 338 -17.94 33.25 -8.11
C ARG A 338 -19.06 33.12 -9.16
N SER A 339 -18.84 32.24 -10.14
CA SER A 339 -19.80 31.95 -11.20
C SER A 339 -19.82 30.44 -11.48
N ILE A 340 -20.70 29.72 -10.77
CA ILE A 340 -20.83 28.26 -10.85
C ILE A 340 -21.86 27.92 -11.92
N LYS A 341 -21.47 27.12 -12.91
CA LYS A 341 -22.40 26.57 -13.91
C LYS A 341 -23.28 25.49 -13.27
N ILE A 342 -24.58 25.73 -13.23
CA ILE A 342 -25.60 24.78 -12.76
C ILE A 342 -26.33 24.21 -13.96
N LEU A 343 -26.44 22.89 -14.04
CA LEU A 343 -27.14 22.22 -15.14
C LEU A 343 -28.64 22.11 -14.83
N GLY A 344 -29.47 22.48 -15.79
CA GLY A 344 -30.94 22.42 -15.72
C GLY A 344 -31.53 21.17 -16.38
N ALA A 345 -32.81 21.22 -16.73
CA ALA A 345 -33.44 20.17 -17.53
C ALA A 345 -32.96 20.21 -19.00
N ARG A 346 -33.13 19.11 -19.72
CA ARG A 346 -33.03 19.16 -21.19
C ARG A 346 -34.35 19.67 -21.76
N VAL A 347 -34.27 20.69 -22.60
CA VAL A 347 -35.41 21.26 -23.36
C VAL A 347 -35.04 21.14 -24.83
N ASP A 348 -35.89 20.51 -25.63
CA ASP A 348 -35.66 20.24 -27.07
C ASP A 348 -34.31 19.58 -27.36
N GLY A 349 -33.93 18.60 -26.53
CA GLY A 349 -32.65 17.89 -26.64
C GLY A 349 -31.42 18.69 -26.19
N LYS A 350 -31.55 20.00 -25.88
CA LYS A 350 -30.45 20.85 -25.42
C LYS A 350 -30.42 20.95 -23.89
N GLN A 351 -29.22 20.74 -23.34
CA GLN A 351 -28.96 20.88 -21.91
C GLN A 351 -28.99 22.35 -21.50
N GLN A 352 -30.02 22.75 -20.75
CA GLN A 352 -30.08 24.09 -20.18
C GLN A 352 -29.06 24.25 -19.05
N PHE A 353 -28.59 25.48 -18.83
CA PHE A 353 -27.71 25.82 -17.71
C PHE A 353 -27.84 27.30 -17.34
N ASP A 354 -27.52 27.61 -16.09
CA ASP A 354 -27.40 28.97 -15.57
C ASP A 354 -26.15 29.11 -14.69
N PHE A 355 -25.72 30.33 -14.45
CA PHE A 355 -24.57 30.62 -13.59
C PHE A 355 -25.03 31.22 -12.27
N ARG A 356 -24.53 30.68 -11.15
CA ARG A 356 -24.93 31.09 -9.80
C ARG A 356 -23.73 31.33 -8.89
N ALA A 357 -23.93 32.14 -7.85
CA ALA A 357 -22.94 32.36 -6.80
C ALA A 357 -22.83 31.18 -5.82
N ASN A 358 -23.80 30.27 -5.78
CA ASN A 358 -23.83 29.13 -4.86
C ASN A 358 -24.24 27.84 -5.59
N SER A 359 -23.70 26.71 -5.14
CA SER A 359 -24.08 25.39 -5.62
C SER A 359 -25.47 25.00 -5.12
N THR A 360 -26.17 24.17 -5.90
CA THR A 360 -27.51 23.64 -5.55
C THR A 360 -27.45 22.34 -4.75
N GLU A 361 -26.31 21.65 -4.81
CA GLU A 361 -26.06 20.36 -4.15
C GLU A 361 -24.69 20.36 -3.49
N LYS A 362 -24.55 19.56 -2.44
CA LYS A 362 -23.29 19.34 -1.74
C LYS A 362 -23.07 17.87 -1.47
N ARG A 363 -21.82 17.43 -1.52
CA ARG A 363 -21.44 16.06 -1.23
C ARG A 363 -21.06 15.87 0.24
N TYR A 364 -21.48 14.75 0.79
CA TYR A 364 -21.28 14.33 2.18
C TYR A 364 -20.71 12.92 2.26
N ALA A 365 -19.90 12.69 3.29
CA ALA A 365 -19.50 11.36 3.70
C ALA A 365 -20.68 10.68 4.39
N SER A 366 -20.93 9.42 4.03
CA SER A 366 -22.00 8.61 4.61
C SER A 366 -21.53 7.17 4.81
N LEU A 367 -21.90 6.59 5.95
CA LEU A 367 -21.71 5.18 6.23
C LEU A 367 -22.81 4.30 5.60
N THR A 368 -23.88 4.91 5.08
CA THR A 368 -25.00 4.21 4.44
C THR A 368 -25.19 4.65 2.99
N ARG A 369 -25.78 3.76 2.19
CA ARG A 369 -26.02 3.98 0.76
C ARG A 369 -27.03 5.10 0.46
N ALA A 370 -28.01 5.30 1.34
CA ALA A 370 -29.02 6.35 1.21
C ALA A 370 -28.59 7.66 1.87
N GLY A 371 -27.85 7.58 3.00
CA GLY A 371 -27.41 8.73 3.79
C GLY A 371 -28.53 9.71 4.10
N ASP A 372 -29.61 9.21 4.67
CA ASP A 372 -30.71 10.07 5.11
C ASP A 372 -30.37 10.86 6.37
N HIS A 373 -29.46 10.33 7.18
CA HIS A 373 -28.93 10.89 8.43
C HIS A 373 -27.45 10.50 8.60
N GLY A 374 -26.79 11.04 9.63
CA GLY A 374 -25.39 10.72 9.94
C GLY A 374 -24.39 11.26 8.92
N LEU A 375 -24.74 12.34 8.23
CA LEU A 375 -23.90 12.93 7.20
C LEU A 375 -22.77 13.75 7.79
N LEU A 376 -21.58 13.58 7.24
CA LEU A 376 -20.41 14.38 7.62
C LEU A 376 -19.94 15.21 6.42
N PRO A 377 -19.74 16.54 6.56
CA PRO A 377 -19.17 17.34 5.48
C PRO A 377 -17.71 16.96 5.26
N PHE A 378 -17.20 17.08 4.03
CA PHE A 378 -15.79 16.76 3.76
C PHE A 378 -14.84 17.93 4.04
N GLY A 379 -13.65 17.59 4.54
CA GLY A 379 -12.43 18.36 4.37
C GLY A 379 -12.11 19.39 5.44
N TRP A 380 -12.86 19.47 6.54
CA TRP A 380 -12.62 20.46 7.59
C TRP A 380 -11.43 20.09 8.46
N LEU A 381 -10.52 21.05 8.65
CA LEU A 381 -9.30 20.92 9.44
C LEU A 381 -9.15 22.10 10.42
N TRP A 382 -8.54 21.83 11.57
CA TRP A 382 -7.97 22.84 12.45
C TRP A 382 -6.44 22.79 12.32
N VAL A 383 -5.83 23.91 11.92
CA VAL A 383 -4.37 24.08 11.88
C VAL A 383 -3.96 24.87 13.11
N ASP A 384 -3.25 24.20 14.00
CA ASP A 384 -2.82 24.71 15.30
C ASP A 384 -1.33 25.07 15.27
N ALA A 385 -0.98 26.30 15.65
CA ALA A 385 0.41 26.71 15.89
C ALA A 385 0.52 27.44 17.24
N CYS A 386 -0.24 26.94 18.21
CA CYS A 386 -0.46 27.55 19.51
C CYS A 386 0.83 27.74 20.30
N ASP A 387 0.99 28.91 20.91
CA ASP A 387 2.05 29.23 21.86
C ASP A 387 1.79 28.62 23.26
N ALA A 388 2.75 28.78 24.17
CA ALA A 388 2.65 28.22 25.51
C ALA A 388 1.47 28.78 26.34
N PRO A 389 1.18 30.10 26.36
CA PRO A 389 0.05 30.65 27.10
C PRO A 389 -1.31 30.02 26.74
N HIS A 390 -1.56 29.77 25.45
CA HIS A 390 -2.85 29.25 24.99
C HIS A 390 -2.88 27.71 24.92
N ARG A 391 -1.80 27.04 25.32
CA ARG A 391 -1.64 25.59 25.14
C ARG A 391 -2.76 24.77 25.79
N HIS A 392 -3.27 25.22 26.93
CA HIS A 392 -4.39 24.60 27.64
C HIS A 392 -5.67 24.52 26.78
N LEU A 393 -5.95 25.54 25.95
CA LEU A 393 -7.08 25.52 25.00
C LEU A 393 -6.83 24.52 23.88
N SER A 394 -5.61 24.51 23.31
CA SER A 394 -5.23 23.53 22.27
C SER A 394 -5.35 22.09 22.79
N ASP A 395 -4.92 21.84 24.03
CA ASP A 395 -5.04 20.52 24.65
C ASP A 395 -6.50 20.13 24.92
N ALA A 396 -7.35 21.07 25.33
CA ALA A 396 -8.79 20.83 25.49
C ALA A 396 -9.46 20.45 24.15
N VAL A 397 -9.14 21.17 23.06
CA VAL A 397 -9.59 20.80 21.70
C VAL A 397 -9.16 19.37 21.37
N ARG A 398 -7.87 19.06 21.54
CA ARG A 398 -7.32 17.73 21.23
C ARG A 398 -7.97 16.64 22.07
N GLN A 399 -8.21 16.87 23.36
CA GLN A 399 -8.88 15.92 24.24
C GLN A 399 -10.31 15.62 23.78
N ARG A 400 -11.06 16.65 23.38
CA ARG A 400 -12.43 16.48 22.89
C ARG A 400 -12.50 15.69 21.59
N LEU A 401 -11.63 16.02 20.63
CA LEU A 401 -11.48 15.26 19.39
C LEU A 401 -11.04 13.81 19.69
N ALA A 402 -10.06 13.64 20.59
CA ALA A 402 -9.55 12.33 21.00
C ALA A 402 -10.65 11.44 21.61
N ALA A 403 -11.55 12.02 22.41
CA ALA A 403 -12.66 11.31 23.03
C ALA A 403 -13.66 10.80 21.98
N HIS A 404 -14.00 11.63 20.98
CA HIS A 404 -14.89 11.24 19.89
C HIS A 404 -14.28 10.13 19.02
N SER A 405 -13.00 10.24 18.67
CA SER A 405 -12.32 9.27 17.79
C SER A 405 -11.71 8.07 18.53
N ARG A 406 -11.84 7.98 19.85
CA ARG A 406 -11.19 6.94 20.68
C ARG A 406 -11.46 5.52 20.18
N PRO A 407 -12.71 5.07 19.96
CA PRO A 407 -12.96 3.69 19.55
C PRO A 407 -12.29 3.33 18.22
N LEU A 408 -12.25 4.30 17.30
CA LEU A 408 -11.66 4.13 15.98
C LEU A 408 -10.12 4.09 16.04
N ARG A 409 -9.50 4.89 16.91
CA ARG A 409 -8.04 4.87 17.11
C ARG A 409 -7.57 3.61 17.83
N GLU A 410 -8.25 3.20 18.91
CA GLU A 410 -7.91 1.98 19.65
C GLU A 410 -8.04 0.74 18.76
N ALA A 411 -9.17 0.60 18.04
CA ALA A 411 -9.34 -0.50 17.09
C ALA A 411 -8.30 -0.47 15.95
N HIS A 412 -7.79 0.69 15.55
CA HIS A 412 -6.72 0.78 14.57
C HIS A 412 -5.37 0.32 15.11
N GLN A 413 -5.04 0.75 16.32
CA GLN A 413 -3.81 0.36 16.99
C GLN A 413 -3.74 -1.16 17.17
N GLU A 414 -4.84 -1.77 17.64
CA GLU A 414 -4.95 -3.24 17.75
C GLU A 414 -4.73 -3.94 16.40
N ARG A 415 -5.33 -3.42 15.32
CA ARG A 415 -5.13 -3.98 13.97
C ARG A 415 -3.68 -3.91 13.52
N LEU A 416 -2.98 -2.80 13.78
CA LEU A 416 -1.58 -2.67 13.40
C LEU A 416 -0.69 -3.66 14.14
N LEU A 417 -0.90 -3.84 15.44
CA LEU A 417 -0.20 -4.85 16.23
C LEU A 417 -0.43 -6.27 15.68
N LEU A 418 -1.67 -6.61 15.33
CA LEU A 418 -1.99 -7.91 14.73
C LEU A 418 -1.34 -8.10 13.35
N LEU A 419 -1.25 -7.04 12.53
CA LEU A 419 -0.58 -7.09 11.24
C LEU A 419 0.93 -7.26 11.38
N GLU A 420 1.54 -6.59 12.35
CA GLU A 420 2.96 -6.72 12.68
C GLU A 420 3.29 -8.15 13.14
N GLU A 421 2.53 -8.70 14.10
CA GLU A 421 2.69 -10.09 14.54
C GLU A 421 2.54 -11.09 13.37
N LYS A 422 1.56 -10.87 12.47
CA LYS A 422 1.37 -11.70 11.28
C LYS A 422 2.56 -11.58 10.33
N ALA A 423 3.08 -10.37 10.11
CA ALA A 423 4.23 -10.14 9.24
C ALA A 423 5.49 -10.83 9.78
N GLU A 424 5.77 -10.74 11.08
CA GLU A 424 6.88 -11.41 11.74
C GLU A 424 6.79 -12.93 11.61
N ARG A 425 5.60 -13.52 11.89
CA ARG A 425 5.37 -14.97 11.74
C ARG A 425 5.62 -15.44 10.31
N ARG A 426 5.16 -14.66 9.31
CA ARG A 426 5.39 -14.99 7.89
C ARG A 426 6.86 -14.86 7.51
N ALA A 427 7.55 -13.82 7.97
CA ALA A 427 8.98 -13.64 7.74
C ALA A 427 9.80 -14.80 8.33
N ALA A 428 9.48 -15.22 9.55
CA ALA A 428 10.10 -16.37 10.19
C ALA A 428 9.85 -17.67 9.41
N ALA A 429 8.61 -17.93 9.00
CA ALA A 429 8.26 -19.11 8.20
C ALA A 429 8.99 -19.12 6.83
N ALA A 430 9.05 -17.96 6.15
CA ALA A 430 9.75 -17.80 4.89
C ALA A 430 11.27 -18.03 5.05
N ALA A 431 11.88 -17.53 6.14
CA ALA A 431 13.29 -17.73 6.43
C ALA A 431 13.62 -19.21 6.67
N VAL A 432 12.77 -19.94 7.39
CA VAL A 432 12.92 -21.40 7.60
C VAL A 432 12.84 -22.14 6.26
N LEU A 433 11.85 -21.82 5.43
CA LEU A 433 11.70 -22.46 4.11
C LEU A 433 12.88 -22.15 3.19
N ALA A 434 13.34 -20.90 3.15
CA ALA A 434 14.50 -20.49 2.36
C ALA A 434 15.80 -21.14 2.87
N SER A 435 15.94 -21.38 4.17
CA SER A 435 17.06 -22.14 4.72
C SER A 435 17.00 -23.59 4.26
N ARG A 436 15.83 -24.25 4.31
CA ARG A 436 15.66 -25.63 3.84
C ARG A 436 15.98 -25.79 2.36
N LYS A 437 15.45 -24.91 1.52
CA LYS A 437 15.77 -24.90 0.07
C LYS A 437 17.26 -24.74 -0.18
N ARG A 438 17.92 -23.80 0.52
CA ARG A 438 19.38 -23.62 0.41
C ARG A 438 20.16 -24.86 0.83
N THR A 439 19.74 -25.55 1.89
CA THR A 439 20.38 -26.80 2.32
C THR A 439 20.15 -27.94 1.33
N GLU A 440 18.94 -28.07 0.77
CA GLU A 440 18.62 -29.08 -0.24
C GLU A 440 19.37 -28.84 -1.55
N GLU A 441 19.42 -27.58 -2.02
CA GLU A 441 20.19 -27.19 -3.21
C GLU A 441 21.69 -27.40 -3.00
N ALA A 442 22.23 -27.07 -1.82
CA ALA A 442 23.62 -27.31 -1.49
C ALA A 442 23.95 -28.82 -1.46
N ALA A 443 23.05 -29.64 -0.89
CA ALA A 443 23.20 -31.09 -0.89
C ALA A 443 23.16 -31.67 -2.32
N ALA A 444 22.23 -31.21 -3.15
CA ALA A 444 22.12 -31.63 -4.55
C ALA A 444 23.37 -31.23 -5.37
N ARG A 445 23.89 -30.01 -5.15
CA ARG A 445 25.14 -29.56 -5.79
C ARG A 445 26.35 -30.38 -5.33
N ALA A 446 26.46 -30.63 -4.03
CA ALA A 446 27.53 -31.47 -3.47
C ALA A 446 27.47 -32.90 -4.02
N GLU A 447 26.28 -33.47 -4.22
CA GLU A 447 26.12 -34.79 -4.84
C GLU A 447 26.56 -34.78 -6.31
N VAL A 448 26.19 -33.76 -7.08
CA VAL A 448 26.64 -33.62 -8.48
C VAL A 448 28.16 -33.44 -8.55
N GLU A 449 28.74 -32.61 -7.69
CA GLU A 449 30.19 -32.40 -7.61
C GLU A 449 30.91 -33.68 -7.21
N ALA A 450 30.41 -34.43 -6.23
CA ALA A 450 30.97 -35.72 -5.82
C ALA A 450 30.92 -36.74 -6.97
N ARG A 451 29.79 -36.82 -7.71
CA ARG A 451 29.67 -37.69 -8.89
C ARG A 451 30.64 -37.27 -10.01
N GLN A 452 30.79 -35.96 -10.25
CA GLN A 452 31.74 -35.47 -11.24
C GLN A 452 33.20 -35.72 -10.82
N ALA A 453 33.54 -35.51 -9.55
CA ALA A 453 34.87 -35.79 -9.03
C ALA A 453 35.19 -37.29 -9.15
N HIS A 454 34.23 -38.15 -8.81
CA HIS A 454 34.37 -39.60 -8.99
C HIS A 454 34.53 -39.98 -10.47
N ALA A 455 33.74 -39.40 -11.37
CA ALA A 455 33.86 -39.63 -12.81
C ALA A 455 35.20 -39.13 -13.38
N ARG A 456 35.72 -37.98 -12.92
CA ARG A 456 37.05 -37.48 -13.30
C ARG A 456 38.16 -38.38 -12.79
N ALA A 457 38.08 -38.83 -11.54
CA ALA A 457 39.03 -39.79 -10.99
C ALA A 457 39.07 -41.09 -11.83
N LEU A 458 37.89 -41.62 -12.23
CA LEU A 458 37.81 -42.75 -13.15
C LEU A 458 38.36 -42.43 -14.54
N ALA A 459 38.13 -41.22 -15.08
CA ALA A 459 38.62 -40.83 -16.40
C ALA A 459 40.15 -40.64 -16.43
N GLU A 460 40.73 -40.10 -15.37
CA GLU A 460 42.19 -39.92 -15.18
C GLU A 460 42.90 -41.24 -14.87
N MET A 461 42.18 -42.25 -14.39
CA MET A 461 42.73 -43.60 -14.26
C MET A 461 43.06 -44.19 -15.63
N SER A 462 44.29 -44.70 -15.74
CA SER A 462 44.71 -45.51 -16.88
C SER A 462 43.81 -46.75 -17.02
N PRO A 463 43.69 -47.33 -18.23
CA PRO A 463 42.93 -48.57 -18.44
C PRO A 463 43.35 -49.71 -17.48
N ASN A 464 44.63 -49.76 -17.13
CA ASN A 464 45.18 -50.73 -16.20
C ASN A 464 44.73 -50.46 -14.76
N ARG A 465 44.74 -49.19 -14.31
CA ARG A 465 44.31 -48.82 -12.95
C ARG A 465 42.81 -49.02 -12.75
N ARG A 466 41.98 -48.82 -13.78
CA ARG A 466 40.54 -49.20 -13.75
C ARG A 466 40.33 -50.69 -13.55
N ARG A 467 41.12 -51.56 -14.22
CA ARG A 467 41.05 -53.02 -14.02
C ARG A 467 41.42 -53.44 -12.60
N VAL A 468 42.29 -52.70 -11.91
CA VAL A 468 42.61 -52.94 -10.49
C VAL A 468 41.42 -52.57 -9.59
N GLU A 469 40.80 -51.40 -9.83
CA GLU A 469 39.62 -50.98 -9.05
C GLU A 469 38.40 -51.87 -9.28
N GLU A 470 38.14 -52.30 -10.52
CA GLU A 470 37.08 -53.27 -10.84
C GLU A 470 37.32 -54.59 -10.10
N PHE A 471 38.56 -55.07 -10.08
CA PHE A 471 38.93 -56.26 -9.31
C PHE A 471 38.69 -56.09 -7.80
N ILE A 472 39.05 -54.93 -7.23
CA ILE A 472 38.80 -54.62 -5.82
C ILE A 472 37.28 -54.60 -5.54
N ALA A 473 36.50 -53.93 -6.38
CA ALA A 473 35.05 -53.81 -6.24
C ALA A 473 34.35 -55.16 -6.32
N ASP A 474 34.69 -55.99 -7.32
CA ASP A 474 34.12 -57.32 -7.51
C ASP A 474 34.44 -58.24 -6.33
N PHE A 475 35.68 -58.20 -5.82
CA PHE A 475 36.09 -59.03 -4.69
C PHE A 475 35.50 -58.54 -3.36
N ALA A 476 35.33 -57.23 -3.19
CA ALA A 476 34.64 -56.67 -2.03
C ALA A 476 33.16 -57.08 -2.00
N ALA A 477 32.46 -56.93 -3.13
CA ALA A 477 31.07 -57.39 -3.26
C ALA A 477 30.94 -58.90 -3.05
N ARG A 478 31.90 -59.68 -3.56
CA ARG A 478 31.90 -61.13 -3.37
C ARG A 478 32.19 -61.53 -1.92
N ALA A 479 33.09 -60.83 -1.23
CA ALA A 479 33.34 -61.06 0.19
C ALA A 479 32.07 -60.84 1.04
N GLU A 480 31.32 -59.78 0.76
CA GLU A 480 30.02 -59.50 1.39
C GLU A 480 28.99 -60.61 1.10
N GLN A 481 28.87 -61.05 -0.15
CA GLN A 481 27.96 -62.14 -0.52
C GLN A 481 28.29 -63.45 0.20
N LEU A 482 29.57 -63.78 0.35
CA LEU A 482 30.00 -65.02 0.98
C LEU A 482 29.87 -64.97 2.52
N ARG A 483 29.71 -63.78 3.13
CA ARG A 483 29.55 -63.56 4.57
C ARG A 483 30.56 -64.35 5.41
N GLY A 484 31.83 -64.29 5.02
CA GLY A 484 32.93 -64.99 5.69
C GLY A 484 33.21 -66.42 5.22
N ASN A 485 32.35 -67.00 4.36
CA ASN A 485 32.70 -68.21 3.61
C ASN A 485 33.70 -67.88 2.50
N LYS A 486 34.40 -68.89 2.00
CA LYS A 486 35.45 -68.73 0.99
C LYS A 486 35.30 -69.76 -0.12
N GLU A 487 35.50 -69.34 -1.35
CA GLU A 487 35.52 -70.23 -2.52
C GLU A 487 36.74 -71.16 -2.49
N ASN A 488 36.62 -72.33 -3.11
CA ASN A 488 37.75 -73.23 -3.24
C ASN A 488 38.79 -72.68 -4.22
N ALA A 489 40.05 -73.10 -4.05
CA ALA A 489 41.10 -72.75 -5.00
C ALA A 489 40.73 -73.21 -6.43
N ASN A 490 41.07 -72.36 -7.41
CA ASN A 490 40.81 -72.53 -8.86
C ASN A 490 39.35 -72.26 -9.28
N ALA A 491 38.52 -71.76 -8.36
CA ALA A 491 37.22 -71.18 -8.69
C ALA A 491 37.38 -69.83 -9.43
N VAL A 492 36.25 -69.22 -9.79
CA VAL A 492 36.15 -68.03 -10.63
C VAL A 492 37.00 -66.88 -10.08
N CYS A 493 36.89 -66.55 -8.79
CA CYS A 493 37.70 -65.49 -8.18
C CYS A 493 39.19 -65.83 -8.18
N HIS A 494 39.59 -67.09 -7.93
CA HIS A 494 41.00 -67.45 -7.96
C HIS A 494 41.62 -67.28 -9.36
N ASN A 495 40.88 -67.65 -10.40
CA ASN A 495 41.34 -67.52 -11.78
C ASN A 495 41.34 -66.05 -12.25
N ALA A 496 40.40 -65.24 -11.78
CA ALA A 496 40.40 -63.79 -12.02
C ALA A 496 41.66 -63.12 -11.46
N ALA A 497 42.05 -63.45 -10.21
CA ALA A 497 43.28 -62.95 -9.60
C ALA A 497 44.55 -63.41 -10.34
N ARG A 498 44.59 -64.66 -10.82
CA ARG A 498 45.68 -65.16 -11.68
C ARG A 498 45.79 -64.38 -12.99
N THR A 499 44.66 -64.11 -13.62
CA THR A 499 44.61 -63.42 -14.90
C THR A 499 45.08 -61.98 -14.74
N LEU A 500 44.62 -61.29 -13.69
CA LEU A 500 45.06 -59.94 -13.38
C LEU A 500 46.57 -59.87 -13.06
N ALA A 501 47.08 -60.76 -12.21
CA ALA A 501 48.51 -60.80 -11.87
C ALA A 501 49.40 -61.07 -13.09
N ARG A 502 48.94 -61.94 -14.02
CA ARG A 502 49.67 -62.25 -15.25
C ARG A 502 49.69 -61.06 -16.21
N ASP A 503 48.54 -60.44 -16.45
CA ASP A 503 48.42 -59.32 -17.37
C ASP A 503 49.19 -58.10 -16.86
N ALA A 504 49.25 -57.93 -15.53
CA ALA A 504 49.96 -56.83 -14.88
C ALA A 504 51.47 -56.82 -15.12
N VAL A 505 52.10 -57.94 -15.50
CA VAL A 505 53.56 -58.01 -15.70
C VAL A 505 54.07 -56.97 -16.71
N ALA A 506 53.25 -56.62 -17.71
CA ALA A 506 53.56 -55.65 -18.75
C ALA A 506 53.16 -54.20 -18.41
N TRP A 507 52.68 -53.94 -17.19
CA TRP A 507 52.18 -52.63 -16.76
C TRP A 507 53.29 -51.79 -16.11
N THR A 508 53.02 -50.50 -15.88
CA THR A 508 53.98 -49.62 -15.21
C THR A 508 54.28 -50.11 -13.79
N HIS A 509 55.44 -49.74 -13.25
CA HIS A 509 55.84 -50.17 -11.89
C HIS A 509 54.79 -49.79 -10.82
N GLU A 510 54.20 -48.60 -10.92
CA GLU A 510 53.15 -48.14 -10.00
C GLU A 510 51.87 -48.99 -10.10
N GLU A 511 51.46 -49.38 -11.32
CA GLU A 511 50.28 -50.22 -11.54
C GLU A 511 50.51 -51.68 -11.12
N ARG A 512 51.73 -52.21 -11.32
CA ARG A 512 52.12 -53.54 -10.86
C ARG A 512 52.08 -53.66 -9.34
N MET A 513 52.57 -52.62 -8.65
CA MET A 513 52.47 -52.49 -7.20
C MET A 513 51.01 -52.50 -6.73
N ALA A 514 50.15 -51.71 -7.38
CA ALA A 514 48.72 -51.65 -7.04
C ALA A 514 47.99 -53.01 -7.21
N VAL A 515 48.31 -53.76 -8.27
CA VAL A 515 47.75 -55.12 -8.47
C VAL A 515 48.21 -56.07 -7.36
N ALA A 516 49.50 -56.03 -6.99
CA ALA A 516 50.04 -56.88 -5.94
C ALA A 516 49.36 -56.58 -4.59
N ASP A 517 49.18 -55.31 -4.24
CA ASP A 517 48.48 -54.90 -3.02
C ASP A 517 47.01 -55.35 -3.03
N ALA A 518 46.29 -55.11 -4.13
CA ALA A 518 44.88 -55.48 -4.27
C ALA A 518 44.65 -56.99 -4.13
N ILE A 519 45.46 -57.80 -4.79
CA ILE A 519 45.36 -59.27 -4.71
C ILE A 519 45.70 -59.76 -3.31
N GLU A 520 46.76 -59.23 -2.67
CA GLU A 520 47.13 -59.65 -1.31
C GLU A 520 46.05 -59.30 -0.27
N GLN A 521 45.39 -58.16 -0.44
CA GLN A 521 44.35 -57.69 0.48
C GLN A 521 43.04 -58.46 0.32
N TRP A 522 42.60 -58.73 -0.92
CA TRP A 522 41.24 -59.20 -1.19
C TRP A 522 41.13 -60.70 -1.50
N LEU A 523 42.13 -61.31 -2.15
CA LEU A 523 42.10 -62.74 -2.48
C LEU A 523 41.89 -63.66 -1.26
N PRO A 524 42.59 -63.50 -0.11
CA PRO A 524 42.42 -64.40 1.04
C PRO A 524 41.09 -64.21 1.77
N LYS A 525 40.37 -63.11 1.50
CA LYS A 525 39.02 -62.86 2.06
C LYS A 525 37.93 -63.62 1.29
N VAL A 526 38.16 -63.90 0.01
CA VAL A 526 37.16 -64.50 -0.90
C VAL A 526 37.47 -65.95 -1.24
N VAL A 527 38.74 -66.36 -1.24
CA VAL A 527 39.19 -67.71 -1.65
C VAL A 527 39.96 -68.39 -0.53
N LYS A 528 39.77 -69.71 -0.35
CA LYS A 528 40.52 -70.57 0.56
C LYS A 528 41.94 -70.80 0.01
N VAL A 529 42.83 -69.85 0.23
CA VAL A 529 44.25 -69.91 -0.15
C VAL A 529 45.14 -69.46 0.99
N GLU A 530 46.37 -69.98 1.02
CA GLU A 530 47.43 -69.43 1.87
C GLU A 530 48.17 -68.31 1.14
N LEU A 531 48.17 -67.11 1.72
CA LEU A 531 48.76 -65.93 1.10
C LEU A 531 50.25 -66.10 0.78
N LYS A 532 50.99 -66.84 1.62
CA LYS A 532 52.42 -67.11 1.44
C LYS A 532 52.70 -67.93 0.18
N ASP A 533 51.80 -68.86 -0.16
CA ASP A 533 51.92 -69.69 -1.35
C ASP A 533 51.48 -68.94 -2.61
N GLU A 534 50.40 -68.18 -2.55
CA GLU A 534 49.94 -67.38 -3.69
C GLU A 534 50.89 -66.24 -4.04
N ARG A 535 51.59 -65.64 -3.07
CA ARG A 535 52.68 -64.69 -3.32
C ARG A 535 53.76 -65.26 -4.26
N LYS A 536 54.11 -66.54 -4.08
CA LYS A 536 55.08 -67.24 -4.92
C LYS A 536 54.48 -67.65 -6.26
N LYS A 537 53.27 -68.24 -6.26
CA LYS A 537 52.61 -68.76 -7.47
C LYS A 537 52.20 -67.66 -8.45
N LEU A 538 51.69 -66.54 -7.94
CA LEU A 538 51.31 -65.37 -8.73
C LEU A 538 52.48 -64.40 -8.98
N LYS A 539 53.68 -64.72 -8.46
CA LYS A 539 54.89 -63.90 -8.57
C LYS A 539 54.68 -62.45 -8.11
N LEU A 540 53.89 -62.23 -7.06
CA LEU A 540 53.55 -60.88 -6.58
C LEU A 540 54.79 -60.09 -6.13
N SER A 541 55.83 -60.77 -5.64
CA SER A 541 57.11 -60.13 -5.32
C SER A 541 57.84 -59.59 -6.56
N ALA A 542 57.66 -60.20 -7.73
CA ALA A 542 58.22 -59.72 -8.99
C ALA A 542 57.45 -58.52 -9.56
N LEU A 543 56.15 -58.41 -9.26
CA LEU A 543 55.35 -57.23 -9.59
C LEU A 543 55.77 -56.00 -8.75
N ARG A 544 56.31 -56.20 -7.55
CA ARG A 544 56.82 -55.14 -6.67
C ARG A 544 58.28 -54.75 -6.94
N ALA A 545 58.99 -55.46 -7.82
CA ALA A 545 60.37 -55.14 -8.15
C ALA A 545 60.44 -53.91 -9.09
N PRO A 546 61.44 -53.01 -8.94
CA PRO A 546 61.60 -51.82 -9.77
C PRO A 546 61.47 -52.11 -11.27
#